data_AF-A0A3Q2KWC3-F1
#
_entry.id   AF-A0A3Q2KWC3-F1
#
_cell.length_a   1.000
_cell.length_b   1.000
_cell.length_c   1.000
_cell.angle_alpha   90.00
_cell.angle_beta   90.00
_cell.angle_gamma   90.00
#
_symmetry.space_group_name_H-M   'P 1'
#
loop_
_entity.id
_entity.type
_entity.pdbx_description
1 polymer ?
#
loop_
_entity_poly.entity_id
_entity_poly.type
_entity_poly.pdbx_seq_one_letter_code
_entity_poly.pdbx_strand_id
1 'polypeptide(L)'
;MAAPGPALCLFDVDGTLTPPRQKITKEMDDFLQKLRQKIKIGVVGGSDFEKVQEQLGNDVVEKYDYVFPENGLVAYKDGKLVCKQSIQGHLGEALIQDLINYCLSYISKIKLPKKRGTFIEFRNGMLNVSPIGRSCSQEERIEFHELDKKENIRQKFVADLQKEFAGKGLTFSIGGQISFDVFPEGWDKRYCLQHVEKDGYKTIYFFGDKTMPGGNDHEIFTDPRTVGYTVTAPEDTRRIWNHPPPPLPEQPQGAGRTSQEWLQGTPQ
;
A
#
# COMPACT_ATOMS: atom_id res chain seq x y z
N MET A 1 13.12 -24.22 25.32
CA MET A 1 13.02 -23.47 24.05
C MET A 1 13.49 -22.05 24.35
N ALA A 2 14.49 -21.53 23.62
CA ALA A 2 14.95 -20.16 23.82
C ALA A 2 13.74 -19.21 23.67
N ALA A 3 13.64 -18.21 24.54
CA ALA A 3 12.62 -17.18 24.37
C ALA A 3 12.74 -16.63 22.95
N PRO A 4 11.65 -16.60 22.16
CA PRO A 4 11.70 -15.96 20.84
C PRO A 4 12.24 -14.55 21.06
N GLY A 5 13.25 -14.15 20.28
CA GLY A 5 13.88 -12.85 20.47
C GLY A 5 12.88 -11.70 20.26
N PRO A 6 13.32 -10.44 20.46
CA PRO A 6 12.45 -9.28 20.28
C PRO A 6 11.71 -9.34 18.94
N ALA A 7 10.41 -9.12 18.96
CA ALA A 7 9.57 -9.19 17.77
C ALA A 7 8.62 -7.98 17.71
N LEU A 8 8.13 -7.71 16.52
CA LEU A 8 7.19 -6.62 16.20
C LEU A 8 6.03 -7.19 15.38
N CYS A 9 4.80 -6.82 15.70
CA CYS A 9 3.65 -7.02 14.83
C CYS A 9 3.26 -5.70 14.17
N LEU A 10 3.33 -5.66 12.84
CA LEU A 10 2.79 -4.58 12.01
C LEU A 10 1.44 -5.00 11.44
N PHE A 11 0.49 -4.09 11.47
CA PHE A 11 -0.86 -4.31 10.96
C PHE A 11 -1.17 -3.25 9.90
N ASP A 12 -1.73 -3.67 8.77
CA ASP A 12 -2.59 -2.79 7.99
C ASP A 12 -3.82 -2.35 8.83
N VAL A 13 -4.52 -1.30 8.40
CA VAL A 13 -5.67 -0.73 9.12
C VAL A 13 -7.01 -1.21 8.56
N ASP A 14 -7.28 -0.90 7.29
CA ASP A 14 -8.57 -1.07 6.64
C ASP A 14 -8.79 -2.52 6.18
N GLY A 15 -9.78 -3.21 6.73
CA GLY A 15 -10.03 -4.64 6.46
C GLY A 15 -9.21 -5.56 7.38
N THR A 16 -8.12 -5.05 7.96
CA THR A 16 -7.22 -5.80 8.84
C THR A 16 -7.52 -5.58 10.34
N LEU A 17 -7.70 -4.33 10.78
CA LEU A 17 -8.05 -3.98 12.16
C LEU A 17 -9.46 -3.42 12.30
N THR A 18 -9.96 -2.77 11.25
CA THR A 18 -11.29 -2.17 11.20
C THR A 18 -12.04 -2.67 9.96
N PRO A 19 -13.38 -2.66 9.94
CA PRO A 19 -14.08 -2.67 8.67
C PRO A 19 -13.64 -1.48 7.81
N PRO A 20 -13.68 -1.58 6.46
CA PRO A 20 -13.19 -0.52 5.58
C PRO A 20 -13.82 0.86 5.90
N ARG A 21 -12.96 1.85 6.17
CA ARG A 21 -13.30 3.23 6.54
C ARG A 21 -14.19 3.38 7.78
N GLN A 22 -14.16 2.41 8.67
CA GLN A 22 -14.89 2.46 9.94
C GLN A 22 -13.93 2.53 11.13
N LYS A 23 -14.50 2.86 12.30
CA LYS A 23 -13.78 2.88 13.57
C LYS A 23 -13.48 1.46 14.05
N ILE A 24 -12.35 1.32 14.73
CA ILE A 24 -11.99 0.11 15.45
C ILE A 24 -13.05 -0.22 16.51
N THR A 25 -13.36 -1.49 16.66
CA THR A 25 -14.26 -1.95 17.72
C THR A 25 -13.51 -1.96 19.05
N LYS A 26 -14.23 -1.74 20.16
CA LYS A 26 -13.64 -1.84 21.50
C LYS A 26 -12.99 -3.21 21.73
N GLU A 27 -13.59 -4.26 21.22
CA GLU A 27 -13.09 -5.63 21.35
C GLU A 27 -11.73 -5.82 20.67
N MET A 28 -11.53 -5.23 19.49
CA MET A 28 -10.24 -5.26 18.80
C MET A 28 -9.20 -4.40 19.52
N ASP A 29 -9.57 -3.19 19.95
CA ASP A 29 -8.67 -2.30 20.69
C ASP A 29 -8.19 -2.97 21.99
N ASP A 30 -9.11 -3.55 22.79
CA ASP A 30 -8.78 -4.29 24.01
C ASP A 30 -7.84 -5.48 23.73
N PHE A 31 -8.01 -6.16 22.59
CA PHE A 31 -7.13 -7.25 22.17
C PHE A 31 -5.72 -6.74 21.84
N LEU A 32 -5.60 -5.68 21.05
CA LEU A 32 -4.31 -5.11 20.66
C LEU A 32 -3.55 -4.56 21.87
N GLN A 33 -4.23 -3.94 22.84
CA GLN A 33 -3.59 -3.48 24.07
C GLN A 33 -3.08 -4.65 24.93
N LYS A 34 -3.80 -5.78 24.97
CA LYS A 34 -3.31 -7.01 25.62
C LYS A 34 -2.14 -7.64 24.85
N LEU A 35 -2.16 -7.57 23.51
CA LEU A 35 -1.07 -8.03 22.66
C LEU A 35 0.20 -7.23 22.91
N ARG A 36 0.08 -5.90 23.02
CA ARG A 36 1.19 -4.98 23.26
C ARG A 36 2.00 -5.28 24.53
N GLN A 37 1.38 -5.89 25.53
CA GLN A 37 2.06 -6.33 26.76
C GLN A 37 3.05 -7.48 26.52
N LYS A 38 2.94 -8.18 25.38
CA LYS A 38 3.77 -9.36 25.03
C LYS A 38 4.74 -9.08 23.90
N ILE A 39 4.36 -8.22 22.96
CA ILE A 39 5.11 -7.92 21.74
C ILE A 39 4.91 -6.45 21.37
N LYS A 40 5.90 -5.82 20.73
CA LYS A 40 5.72 -4.48 20.19
C LYS A 40 4.70 -4.52 19.05
N ILE A 41 3.85 -3.51 18.96
CA ILE A 41 2.83 -3.41 17.90
C ILE A 41 2.95 -2.09 17.15
N GLY A 42 2.65 -2.12 15.86
CA GLY A 42 2.57 -0.93 15.04
C GLY A 42 1.53 -1.05 13.94
N VAL A 43 1.12 0.09 13.41
CA VAL A 43 0.16 0.18 12.30
C VAL A 43 0.79 0.87 11.11
N VAL A 44 0.45 0.43 9.89
CA VAL A 44 0.88 1.03 8.63
C VAL A 44 -0.29 1.16 7.67
N GLY A 45 -0.47 2.34 7.08
CA GLY A 45 -1.58 2.59 6.15
C GLY A 45 -1.23 3.65 5.14
N GLY A 46 -1.86 3.59 3.96
CA GLY A 46 -1.67 4.61 2.91
C GLY A 46 -2.42 5.91 3.17
N SER A 47 -3.30 5.94 4.17
CA SER A 47 -4.06 7.12 4.59
C SER A 47 -3.17 8.12 5.36
N ASP A 48 -3.58 9.39 5.36
CA ASP A 48 -3.03 10.43 6.23
C ASP A 48 -3.25 10.11 7.72
N PHE A 49 -2.52 10.81 8.60
CA PHE A 49 -2.58 10.58 10.05
C PHE A 49 -3.97 10.84 10.63
N GLU A 50 -4.69 11.85 10.12
CA GLU A 50 -6.03 12.23 10.58
C GLU A 50 -7.02 11.09 10.37
N LYS A 51 -7.02 10.43 9.20
CA LYS A 51 -7.82 9.23 8.96
C LYS A 51 -7.42 8.07 9.86
N VAL A 52 -6.12 7.87 10.09
CA VAL A 52 -5.67 6.84 11.03
C VAL A 52 -6.22 7.11 12.44
N GLN A 53 -6.25 8.38 12.88
CA GLN A 53 -6.87 8.79 14.15
C GLN A 53 -8.39 8.59 14.16
N GLU A 54 -9.09 8.92 13.07
CA GLU A 54 -10.52 8.68 12.95
C GLU A 54 -10.87 7.21 13.16
N GLN A 55 -10.04 6.30 12.63
CA GLN A 55 -10.24 4.86 12.71
C GLN A 55 -9.79 4.24 14.03
N LEU A 56 -8.61 4.62 14.54
CA LEU A 56 -7.97 3.95 15.68
C LEU A 56 -8.07 4.73 17.00
N GLY A 57 -8.63 5.95 16.95
CA GLY A 57 -8.72 6.87 18.08
C GLY A 57 -7.68 8.00 18.00
N ASN A 58 -8.01 9.15 18.58
CA ASN A 58 -7.13 10.33 18.59
C ASN A 58 -5.82 10.08 19.34
N ASP A 59 -5.82 9.11 20.27
CA ASP A 59 -4.72 8.64 21.10
C ASP A 59 -3.92 7.48 20.46
N VAL A 60 -3.95 7.38 19.12
CA VAL A 60 -3.29 6.27 18.38
C VAL A 60 -1.79 6.20 18.65
N VAL A 61 -1.10 7.33 18.80
CA VAL A 61 0.37 7.34 19.01
C VAL A 61 0.76 6.89 20.42
N GLU A 62 -0.17 6.94 21.37
CA GLU A 62 -0.03 6.38 22.70
C GLU A 62 -0.37 4.90 22.74
N LYS A 63 -1.29 4.43 21.89
CA LYS A 63 -1.80 3.04 21.83
C LYS A 63 -0.89 2.05 21.13
N TYR A 64 -0.06 2.52 20.18
CA TYR A 64 0.85 1.68 19.39
C TYR A 64 2.29 2.15 19.59
N ASP A 65 3.24 1.22 19.48
CA ASP A 65 4.66 1.56 19.58
C ASP A 65 5.16 2.26 18.31
N TYR A 66 4.55 1.93 17.17
CA TYR A 66 4.79 2.57 15.87
C TYR A 66 3.48 2.93 15.17
N VAL A 67 3.43 4.12 14.57
CA VAL A 67 2.31 4.54 13.72
C VAL A 67 2.89 5.09 12.43
N PHE A 68 2.56 4.45 11.31
CA PHE A 68 3.09 4.75 9.98
C PHE A 68 1.98 5.16 8.99
N PRO A 69 1.45 6.39 9.09
CA PRO A 69 0.59 6.96 8.05
C PRO A 69 1.38 7.16 6.75
N GLU A 70 0.65 7.25 5.64
CA GLU A 70 1.22 7.44 4.30
C GLU A 70 2.37 6.46 4.02
N ASN A 71 2.14 5.16 4.31
CA ASN A 71 3.12 4.06 4.17
C ASN A 71 4.40 4.22 5.02
N GLY A 72 4.40 5.11 6.00
CA GLY A 72 5.58 5.42 6.83
C GLY A 72 6.35 6.65 6.38
N LEU A 73 5.86 7.42 5.40
CA LEU A 73 6.41 8.74 5.08
C LEU A 73 6.23 9.71 6.23
N VAL A 74 5.15 9.54 6.99
CA VAL A 74 5.03 10.05 8.35
C VAL A 74 5.25 8.86 9.29
N ALA A 75 6.09 9.03 10.30
CA ALA A 75 6.39 7.97 11.25
C ALA A 75 6.37 8.51 12.67
N TYR A 76 5.61 7.84 13.54
CA TYR A 76 5.65 8.02 14.98
C TYR A 76 6.23 6.78 15.63
N LYS A 77 7.07 6.99 16.65
CA LYS A 77 7.66 5.94 17.48
C LYS A 77 7.58 6.35 18.94
N ASP A 78 7.03 5.48 19.78
CA ASP A 78 6.84 5.71 21.22
C ASP A 78 6.20 7.09 21.53
N GLY A 79 5.13 7.42 20.80
CA GLY A 79 4.39 8.67 20.94
C GLY A 79 5.03 9.91 20.27
N LYS A 80 6.21 9.78 19.66
CA LYS A 80 6.97 10.92 19.09
C LYS A 80 7.05 10.84 17.57
N LEU A 81 6.87 11.97 16.91
CA LEU A 81 7.14 12.10 15.47
C LEU A 81 8.65 11.92 15.22
N VAL A 82 9.02 10.95 14.40
CA VAL A 82 10.42 10.64 14.06
C VAL A 82 10.78 10.95 12.61
N CYS A 83 9.81 10.90 11.70
CA CYS A 83 10.04 11.21 10.29
C CYS A 83 8.81 11.86 9.66
N LYS A 84 9.04 12.81 8.77
CA LYS A 84 8.06 13.33 7.81
C LYS A 84 8.78 13.60 6.49
N GLN A 85 8.46 12.82 5.47
CA GLN A 85 9.03 12.91 4.14
C GLN A 85 7.98 13.39 3.13
N SER A 86 8.41 14.13 2.11
CA SER A 86 7.55 14.65 1.04
C SER A 86 8.12 14.31 -0.33
N ILE A 87 7.24 14.07 -1.30
CA ILE A 87 7.64 13.64 -2.65
C ILE A 87 8.54 14.67 -3.35
N GLN A 88 8.27 15.97 -3.17
CA GLN A 88 9.10 17.05 -3.71
C GLN A 88 10.47 17.13 -3.04
N GLY A 89 10.55 16.84 -1.74
CA GLY A 89 11.83 16.77 -1.03
C GLY A 89 12.70 15.59 -1.50
N HIS A 90 12.08 14.52 -1.97
CA HIS A 90 12.77 13.32 -2.45
C HIS A 90 13.16 13.38 -3.94
N LEU A 91 12.22 13.76 -4.81
CA LEU A 91 12.42 13.79 -6.26
C LEU A 91 13.05 15.10 -6.76
N GLY A 92 12.89 16.19 -6.01
CA GLY A 92 13.26 17.53 -6.42
C GLY A 92 12.24 18.19 -7.36
N GLU A 93 12.19 19.52 -7.32
CA GLU A 93 11.20 20.32 -8.06
C GLU A 93 11.27 20.13 -9.58
N ALA A 94 12.46 19.94 -10.15
CA ALA A 94 12.61 19.78 -11.60
C ALA A 94 11.85 18.53 -12.11
N LEU A 95 12.07 17.37 -11.48
CA LEU A 95 11.41 16.13 -11.88
C LEU A 95 9.90 16.17 -11.59
N ILE A 96 9.50 16.80 -10.48
CA ILE A 96 8.09 17.02 -10.16
C ILE A 96 7.39 17.86 -11.23
N GLN A 97 8.02 18.96 -11.66
CA GLN A 97 7.46 19.81 -12.71
C GLN A 97 7.41 19.09 -14.06
N ASP A 98 8.44 18.32 -14.41
CA ASP A 98 8.43 17.51 -15.63
C ASP A 98 7.26 16.52 -15.63
N LEU A 99 7.04 15.81 -14.52
CA LEU A 99 5.89 14.89 -14.35
C LEU A 99 4.55 15.60 -14.49
N ILE A 100 4.38 16.72 -13.79
CA ILE A 100 3.13 17.50 -13.82
C ILE A 100 2.87 18.02 -15.24
N ASN A 101 3.86 18.61 -15.88
CA ASN A 101 3.75 19.17 -17.22
C ASN A 101 3.43 18.10 -18.25
N TYR A 102 4.09 16.93 -18.18
CA TYR A 102 3.78 15.79 -19.02
C TYR A 102 2.33 15.34 -18.81
N CYS A 103 1.91 15.17 -17.56
CA CYS A 103 0.55 14.73 -17.24
C CYS A 103 -0.51 15.71 -17.75
N LEU A 104 -0.33 17.03 -17.54
CA LEU A 104 -1.25 18.05 -18.03
C LEU A 104 -1.32 18.07 -19.56
N SER A 105 -0.17 17.99 -20.24
CA SER A 105 -0.09 17.92 -21.70
C SER A 105 -0.80 16.69 -22.24
N TYR A 106 -0.58 15.53 -21.62
CA TYR A 106 -1.22 14.26 -21.98
C TYR A 106 -2.74 14.34 -21.79
N ILE A 107 -3.20 14.73 -20.59
CA ILE A 107 -4.63 14.87 -20.27
C ILE A 107 -5.33 15.84 -21.21
N SER A 108 -4.68 16.94 -21.62
CA SER A 108 -5.26 17.90 -22.56
C SER A 108 -5.67 17.28 -23.91
N LYS A 109 -4.93 16.26 -24.36
CA LYS A 109 -5.11 15.58 -25.65
C LYS A 109 -6.15 14.47 -25.61
N ILE A 110 -6.39 13.87 -24.44
CA ILE A 110 -7.44 12.83 -24.28
C ILE A 110 -8.82 13.48 -24.48
N LYS A 111 -9.63 12.94 -25.39
CA LYS A 111 -11.05 13.30 -25.52
C LYS A 111 -11.88 12.32 -24.72
N LEU A 112 -12.65 12.85 -23.77
CA LEU A 112 -13.57 12.09 -22.92
C LEU A 112 -14.97 12.66 -23.08
N PRO A 113 -16.03 11.89 -22.82
CA PRO A 113 -17.39 12.42 -22.77
C PRO A 113 -17.53 13.60 -21.81
N LYS A 114 -16.80 13.55 -20.68
CA LYS A 114 -16.80 14.59 -19.65
C LYS A 114 -15.40 14.77 -19.07
N LYS A 115 -15.06 16.02 -18.76
CA LYS A 115 -13.93 16.40 -17.90
C LYS A 115 -14.45 17.34 -16.81
N ARG A 116 -13.85 17.26 -15.63
CA ARG A 116 -14.19 18.07 -14.45
C ARG A 116 -12.94 18.81 -14.01
N GLY A 117 -12.56 18.72 -12.74
CA GLY A 117 -11.36 19.35 -12.19
C GLY A 117 -10.58 18.39 -11.30
N THR A 118 -9.46 18.89 -10.77
CA THR A 118 -8.53 18.08 -9.95
C THR A 118 -8.01 16.88 -10.76
N PHE A 119 -7.39 17.18 -11.90
CA PHE A 119 -6.77 16.17 -12.76
C PHE A 119 -5.47 15.61 -12.17
N ILE A 120 -4.77 16.44 -11.41
CA ILE A 120 -3.59 16.06 -10.64
C ILE A 120 -3.87 16.54 -9.21
N GLU A 121 -3.89 15.61 -8.26
CA GLU A 121 -3.98 15.89 -6.84
C GLU A 121 -2.60 15.63 -6.22
N PHE A 122 -1.96 16.69 -5.73
CA PHE A 122 -0.67 16.61 -5.08
C PHE A 122 -0.86 16.17 -3.63
N ARG A 123 -0.34 15.00 -3.28
CA ARG A 123 -0.31 14.50 -1.89
C ARG A 123 1.13 14.47 -1.39
N ASN A 124 1.30 14.31 -0.09
CA ASN A 124 2.64 14.32 0.50
C ASN A 124 3.52 13.14 -0.01
N GLY A 125 2.94 11.96 -0.21
CA GLY A 125 3.65 10.79 -0.76
C GLY A 125 3.57 10.54 -2.26
N MET A 126 2.67 11.21 -2.99
CA MET A 126 2.32 10.80 -4.35
C MET A 126 1.60 11.90 -5.13
N LEU A 127 1.59 11.76 -6.45
CA LEU A 127 0.65 12.46 -7.33
C LEU A 127 -0.47 11.50 -7.72
N ASN A 128 -1.72 11.83 -7.42
CA ASN A 128 -2.87 11.10 -7.97
C ASN A 128 -3.32 11.77 -9.27
N VAL A 129 -3.30 11.02 -10.37
CA VAL A 129 -3.64 11.52 -11.71
C VAL A 129 -4.96 10.91 -12.17
N SER A 130 -5.92 11.75 -12.56
CA SER A 130 -7.26 11.37 -13.01
C SER A 130 -7.59 12.04 -14.34
N PRO A 131 -7.71 11.29 -15.46
CA PRO A 131 -8.04 11.87 -16.77
C PRO A 131 -9.39 12.60 -16.82
N ILE A 132 -10.42 12.09 -16.13
CA ILE A 132 -11.73 12.74 -16.00
C ILE A 132 -11.70 13.89 -14.98
N GLY A 133 -10.80 13.86 -14.01
CA GLY A 133 -10.74 14.76 -12.86
C GLY A 133 -11.48 14.21 -11.63
N ARG A 134 -10.91 14.37 -10.44
CA ARG A 134 -11.45 13.79 -9.18
C ARG A 134 -12.75 14.44 -8.70
N SER A 135 -13.08 15.64 -9.16
CA SER A 135 -14.32 16.33 -8.79
C SER A 135 -15.55 15.90 -9.59
N CYS A 136 -15.50 14.73 -10.26
CA CYS A 136 -16.63 14.15 -10.97
C CYS A 136 -17.68 13.54 -10.03
N SER A 137 -18.93 13.47 -10.50
CA SER A 137 -20.00 12.79 -9.77
C SER A 137 -19.79 11.27 -9.73
N GLN A 138 -20.60 10.57 -8.93
CA GLN A 138 -20.56 9.10 -8.87
C GLN A 138 -20.99 8.47 -10.21
N GLU A 139 -22.00 9.03 -10.87
CA GLU A 139 -22.47 8.58 -12.18
C GLU A 139 -21.38 8.76 -13.24
N GLU A 140 -20.70 9.91 -13.24
CA GLU A 140 -19.60 10.22 -14.16
C GLU A 140 -18.38 9.32 -13.94
N ARG A 141 -18.10 8.98 -12.68
CA ARG A 141 -17.06 8.02 -12.29
C ARG A 141 -17.35 6.64 -12.86
N ILE A 142 -18.60 6.17 -12.79
CA ILE A 142 -19.00 4.88 -13.36
C ILE A 142 -18.89 4.92 -14.89
N GLU A 143 -19.37 5.99 -15.53
CA GLU A 143 -19.26 6.18 -16.99
C GLU A 143 -17.80 6.16 -17.46
N PHE A 144 -16.91 6.89 -16.78
CA PHE A 144 -15.48 6.85 -17.08
C PHE A 144 -14.88 5.47 -16.87
N HIS A 145 -15.25 4.77 -15.80
CA HIS A 145 -14.69 3.45 -15.52
C HIS A 145 -15.05 2.43 -16.60
N GLU A 146 -16.29 2.45 -17.09
CA GLU A 146 -16.73 1.58 -18.18
C GLU A 146 -16.08 1.95 -19.52
N LEU A 147 -15.82 3.24 -19.78
CA LEU A 147 -15.05 3.69 -20.93
C LEU A 147 -13.58 3.25 -20.83
N ASP A 148 -12.96 3.44 -19.68
CA ASP A 148 -11.56 3.10 -19.42
C ASP A 148 -11.30 1.60 -19.57
N LYS A 149 -12.24 0.72 -19.17
CA LYS A 149 -12.15 -0.73 -19.43
C LYS A 149 -12.15 -1.06 -20.93
N LYS A 150 -12.87 -0.29 -21.74
CA LYS A 150 -12.98 -0.53 -23.19
C LYS A 150 -11.79 0.03 -23.95
N GLU A 151 -11.32 1.21 -23.56
CA GLU A 151 -10.29 1.96 -24.29
C GLU A 151 -8.90 1.88 -23.67
N ASN A 152 -8.78 1.33 -22.45
CA ASN A 152 -7.56 1.21 -21.65
C ASN A 152 -6.84 2.56 -21.46
N ILE A 153 -7.58 3.62 -21.16
CA ILE A 153 -7.09 5.00 -21.12
C ILE A 153 -5.97 5.15 -20.09
N ARG A 154 -6.22 4.74 -18.83
CA ARG A 154 -5.23 4.82 -17.75
C ARG A 154 -4.03 3.91 -18.00
N GLN A 155 -4.26 2.71 -18.53
CA GLN A 155 -3.17 1.77 -18.83
C GLN A 155 -2.22 2.32 -19.90
N LYS A 156 -2.76 2.89 -20.99
CA LYS A 156 -1.95 3.54 -22.03
C LYS A 156 -1.18 4.74 -21.47
N PHE A 157 -1.85 5.58 -20.68
CA PHE A 157 -1.21 6.74 -20.07
C PHE A 157 -0.07 6.34 -19.11
N VAL A 158 -0.29 5.32 -18.27
CA VAL A 158 0.77 4.78 -17.39
C VAL A 158 1.92 4.18 -18.21
N ALA A 159 1.64 3.45 -19.29
CA ALA A 159 2.69 2.89 -20.14
C ALA A 159 3.55 3.99 -20.79
N ASP A 160 2.93 5.08 -21.24
CA ASP A 160 3.64 6.21 -21.82
C ASP A 160 4.46 6.98 -20.76
N LEU A 161 3.93 7.14 -19.54
CA LEU A 161 4.67 7.70 -18.40
C LEU A 161 5.87 6.83 -18.00
N GLN A 162 5.70 5.52 -17.93
CA GLN A 162 6.78 4.57 -17.63
C GLN A 162 7.91 4.66 -18.66
N LYS A 163 7.55 4.83 -19.94
CA LYS A 163 8.53 5.02 -21.01
C LYS A 163 9.25 6.37 -20.91
N GLU A 164 8.51 7.46 -20.72
CA GLU A 164 9.06 8.81 -20.65
C GLU A 164 10.01 8.99 -19.45
N PHE A 165 9.62 8.47 -18.29
CA PHE A 165 10.35 8.62 -17.03
C PHE A 165 11.15 7.37 -16.65
N ALA A 166 11.52 6.54 -17.63
CA ALA A 166 12.32 5.34 -17.41
C ALA A 166 13.65 5.70 -16.69
N GLY A 167 13.97 4.94 -15.64
CA GLY A 167 15.18 5.15 -14.84
C GLY A 167 15.14 6.34 -13.87
N LYS A 168 13.98 7.01 -13.70
CA LYS A 168 13.80 8.11 -12.75
C LYS A 168 13.31 7.67 -11.36
N GLY A 169 13.23 6.36 -11.10
CA GLY A 169 12.82 5.81 -9.81
C GLY A 169 11.35 6.09 -9.47
N LEU A 170 10.45 5.92 -10.44
CA LEU A 170 9.01 6.14 -10.26
C LEU A 170 8.24 4.84 -10.43
N THR A 171 7.26 4.65 -9.55
CA THR A 171 6.27 3.59 -9.60
C THR A 171 4.90 4.17 -9.92
N PHE A 172 4.12 3.42 -10.69
CA PHE A 172 2.78 3.78 -11.13
C PHE A 172 1.81 2.69 -10.70
N SER A 173 0.71 3.07 -10.05
CA SER A 173 -0.31 2.11 -9.61
C SER A 173 -1.71 2.55 -10.06
N ILE A 174 -2.36 1.71 -10.88
CA ILE A 174 -3.73 1.97 -11.31
C ILE A 174 -4.68 1.45 -10.23
N GLY A 175 -5.18 2.38 -9.41
CA GLY A 175 -6.09 2.10 -8.32
C GLY A 175 -7.49 2.69 -8.54
N GLY A 176 -8.53 1.97 -8.09
CA GLY A 176 -9.91 2.43 -8.15
C GLY A 176 -10.44 2.63 -9.56
N GLN A 177 -11.41 3.54 -9.70
CA GLN A 177 -12.22 3.66 -10.92
C GLN A 177 -11.75 4.73 -11.92
N ILE A 178 -11.10 5.80 -11.45
CA ILE A 178 -10.88 7.01 -12.25
C ILE A 178 -9.43 7.49 -12.34
N SER A 179 -8.55 6.98 -11.48
CA SER A 179 -7.20 7.54 -11.30
C SER A 179 -6.13 6.45 -11.30
N PHE A 180 -4.89 6.90 -11.27
CA PHE A 180 -3.71 6.12 -10.90
C PHE A 180 -2.79 7.01 -10.04
N ASP A 181 -1.94 6.39 -9.23
CA ASP A 181 -0.98 7.06 -8.37
C ASP A 181 0.42 6.98 -8.98
N VAL A 182 1.19 8.07 -8.84
CA VAL A 182 2.61 8.17 -9.20
C VAL A 182 3.39 8.48 -7.92
N PHE A 183 4.34 7.64 -7.58
CA PHE A 183 5.13 7.77 -6.36
C PHE A 183 6.56 7.26 -6.58
N PRO A 184 7.54 7.66 -5.76
CA PRO A 184 8.89 7.14 -5.86
C PRO A 184 8.93 5.62 -5.64
N GLU A 185 9.88 4.95 -6.27
CA GLU A 185 10.09 3.51 -6.08
C GLU A 185 10.33 3.19 -4.59
N GLY A 186 9.66 2.14 -4.10
CA GLY A 186 9.74 1.72 -2.70
C GLY A 186 8.91 2.53 -1.71
N TRP A 187 8.10 3.51 -2.15
CA TRP A 187 7.16 4.26 -1.30
C TRP A 187 5.81 3.55 -1.08
N ASP A 188 5.72 2.26 -1.42
CA ASP A 188 4.68 1.36 -0.90
C ASP A 188 4.91 1.06 0.60
N LYS A 189 4.10 0.18 1.20
CA LYS A 189 4.17 -0.11 2.65
C LYS A 189 5.55 -0.58 3.12
N ARG A 190 6.42 -1.11 2.24
CA ARG A 190 7.81 -1.45 2.60
C ARG A 190 8.62 -0.24 3.09
N TYR A 191 8.22 0.99 2.73
CA TYR A 191 8.89 2.20 3.19
C TYR A 191 8.96 2.25 4.72
N CYS A 192 7.96 1.77 5.45
CA CYS A 192 7.97 1.79 6.91
C CYS A 192 9.05 0.88 7.53
N LEU A 193 9.50 -0.16 6.81
CA LEU A 193 10.44 -1.14 7.34
C LEU A 193 11.81 -0.53 7.66
N GLN A 194 12.21 0.55 6.96
CA GLN A 194 13.45 1.28 7.25
C GLN A 194 13.48 1.89 8.66
N HIS A 195 12.30 2.18 9.23
CA HIS A 195 12.17 2.78 10.56
C HIS A 195 12.28 1.76 11.69
N VAL A 196 12.18 0.45 11.39
CA VAL A 196 12.18 -0.62 12.39
C VAL A 196 13.31 -1.63 12.21
N GLU A 197 13.95 -1.69 11.03
CA GLU A 197 14.99 -2.69 10.73
C GLU A 197 16.24 -2.59 11.64
N LYS A 198 16.49 -1.41 12.22
CA LYS A 198 17.64 -1.16 13.12
C LYS A 198 17.28 -1.29 14.61
N ASP A 199 16.04 -1.63 14.92
CA ASP A 199 15.55 -1.69 16.31
C ASP A 199 15.77 -3.03 17.01
N GLY A 200 16.50 -3.96 16.36
CA GLY A 200 16.92 -5.23 16.97
C GLY A 200 15.83 -6.30 17.00
N TYR A 201 14.74 -6.14 16.24
CA TYR A 201 13.72 -7.17 16.06
C TYR A 201 14.27 -8.35 15.28
N LYS A 202 14.16 -9.56 15.84
CA LYS A 202 14.49 -10.83 15.15
C LYS A 202 13.40 -11.26 14.17
N THR A 203 12.16 -10.81 14.39
CA THR A 203 11.02 -11.15 13.56
C THR A 203 10.05 -9.98 13.51
N ILE A 204 9.66 -9.60 12.29
CA ILE A 204 8.61 -8.62 12.04
C ILE A 204 7.44 -9.39 11.41
N TYR A 205 6.35 -9.52 12.14
CA TYR A 205 5.12 -10.07 11.59
C TYR A 205 4.35 -8.96 10.91
N PHE A 206 3.76 -9.25 9.75
CA PHE A 206 2.90 -8.32 9.04
C PHE A 206 1.53 -8.95 8.81
N PHE A 207 0.45 -8.24 9.14
CA PHE A 207 -0.93 -8.67 8.90
C PHE A 207 -1.59 -7.70 7.91
N GLY A 208 -2.22 -8.24 6.85
CA GLY A 208 -2.88 -7.43 5.82
C GLY A 208 -3.99 -8.18 5.08
N ASP A 209 -4.96 -7.44 4.54
CA ASP A 209 -6.11 -7.99 3.81
C ASP A 209 -5.85 -8.10 2.30
N LYS A 210 -5.00 -7.25 1.73
CA LYS A 210 -4.75 -7.12 0.29
C LYS A 210 -3.35 -7.58 -0.10
N THR A 211 -3.04 -8.81 0.25
CA THR A 211 -1.70 -9.42 0.11
C THR A 211 -1.44 -10.07 -1.25
N MET A 212 -2.46 -10.19 -2.10
CA MET A 212 -2.34 -10.72 -3.47
C MET A 212 -1.69 -9.70 -4.42
N PRO A 213 -1.03 -10.13 -5.51
CA PRO A 213 -0.44 -9.21 -6.50
C PRO A 213 -1.42 -8.12 -6.96
N GLY A 214 -1.00 -6.87 -6.88
CA GLY A 214 -1.83 -5.68 -7.17
C GLY A 214 -2.61 -5.13 -5.97
N GLY A 215 -2.61 -5.84 -4.83
CA GLY A 215 -3.05 -5.31 -3.55
C GLY A 215 -1.97 -4.47 -2.87
N ASN A 216 -2.38 -3.48 -2.07
CA ASN A 216 -1.47 -2.52 -1.43
C ASN A 216 -0.67 -3.09 -0.25
N ASP A 217 -0.92 -4.34 0.16
CA ASP A 217 -0.12 -5.06 1.15
C ASP A 217 0.90 -6.00 0.53
N HIS A 218 0.81 -6.26 -0.77
CA HIS A 218 1.56 -7.32 -1.43
C HIS A 218 3.06 -7.17 -1.24
N GLU A 219 3.58 -5.96 -1.45
CA GLU A 219 5.01 -5.69 -1.40
C GLU A 219 5.59 -5.84 0.01
N ILE A 220 4.89 -5.37 1.05
CA ILE A 220 5.34 -5.54 2.45
C ILE A 220 5.15 -6.97 2.93
N PHE A 221 4.10 -7.66 2.48
CA PHE A 221 3.81 -9.05 2.82
C PHE A 221 4.86 -10.02 2.25
N THR A 222 5.37 -9.72 1.04
CA THR A 222 6.39 -10.54 0.37
C THR A 222 7.83 -10.09 0.65
N ASP A 223 8.03 -8.98 1.37
CA ASP A 223 9.36 -8.49 1.73
C ASP A 223 10.07 -9.51 2.66
N PRO A 224 11.32 -9.90 2.38
CA PRO A 224 12.04 -10.91 3.17
C PRO A 224 12.28 -10.51 4.63
N ARG A 225 12.08 -9.24 4.99
CA ARG A 225 12.16 -8.76 6.38
C ARG A 225 10.90 -9.10 7.19
N THR A 226 9.80 -9.50 6.54
CA THR A 226 8.52 -9.76 7.21
C THR A 226 8.12 -11.24 7.15
N VAL A 227 7.34 -11.65 8.13
CA VAL A 227 6.56 -12.89 8.11
C VAL A 227 5.11 -12.48 7.94
N GLY A 228 4.61 -12.61 6.72
CA GLY A 228 3.28 -12.15 6.32
C GLY A 228 2.15 -13.11 6.70
N TYR A 229 1.05 -12.56 7.20
CA TYR A 229 -0.22 -13.25 7.43
C TYR A 229 -1.35 -12.54 6.69
N THR A 230 -1.98 -13.24 5.76
CA THR A 230 -3.20 -12.77 5.10
C THR A 230 -4.39 -12.92 6.03
N VAL A 231 -5.18 -11.85 6.18
CA VAL A 231 -6.45 -11.84 6.90
C VAL A 231 -7.58 -11.46 5.94
N THR A 232 -8.83 -11.80 6.26
CA THR A 232 -9.98 -11.36 5.44
C THR A 232 -10.92 -10.41 6.18
N ALA A 233 -10.76 -10.31 7.49
CA ALA A 233 -11.51 -9.45 8.38
C ALA A 233 -10.75 -9.23 9.70
N PRO A 234 -11.15 -8.23 10.51
CA PRO A 234 -10.54 -8.01 11.83
C PRO A 234 -10.57 -9.23 12.76
N GLU A 235 -11.62 -10.05 12.67
CA GLU A 235 -11.76 -11.28 13.46
C GLU A 235 -10.65 -12.30 13.13
N ASP A 236 -10.21 -12.37 11.88
CA ASP A 236 -9.12 -13.24 11.46
C ASP A 236 -7.79 -12.82 12.07
N THR A 237 -7.52 -11.52 12.16
CA THR A 237 -6.30 -10.99 12.79
C THR A 237 -6.15 -11.51 14.22
N ARG A 238 -7.24 -11.51 14.99
CA ARG A 238 -7.27 -12.05 16.36
C ARG A 238 -7.10 -13.56 16.38
N ARG A 239 -7.79 -14.26 15.48
CA ARG A 239 -7.76 -15.72 15.37
C ARG A 239 -6.37 -16.24 15.04
N ILE A 240 -5.70 -15.65 14.04
CA ILE A 240 -4.37 -16.04 13.59
C ILE A 240 -3.33 -15.82 14.68
N TRP A 241 -3.40 -14.70 15.42
CA TRP A 241 -2.47 -14.49 16.54
C TRP A 241 -2.62 -15.55 17.64
N ASN A 242 -3.85 -15.90 18.01
CA ASN A 242 -4.09 -16.91 19.05
C ASN A 242 -3.79 -18.34 18.58
N HIS A 243 -3.95 -18.58 17.28
CA HIS A 243 -3.78 -19.89 16.63
C HIS A 243 -3.05 -19.71 15.29
N PRO A 244 -1.73 -19.49 15.32
CA PRO A 244 -0.96 -19.29 14.09
C PRO A 244 -1.05 -20.56 13.23
N PRO A 245 -1.35 -20.43 11.92
CA PRO A 245 -1.31 -21.58 11.02
C PRO A 245 0.13 -22.13 10.98
N PRO A 246 0.29 -23.43 10.69
CA PRO A 246 1.62 -23.97 10.42
C PRO A 246 2.29 -23.17 9.29
N PRO A 247 3.62 -23.00 9.32
CA PRO A 247 4.32 -22.27 8.27
C PRO A 247 3.97 -22.86 6.91
N LEU A 248 3.65 -21.99 5.95
CA LEU A 248 3.40 -22.41 4.57
C LEU A 248 4.65 -23.16 4.08
N PRO A 249 4.49 -24.29 3.38
CA PRO A 249 5.63 -24.97 2.78
C PRO A 249 6.34 -23.98 1.86
N GLU A 250 7.67 -23.92 1.97
CA GLU A 250 8.50 -23.13 1.06
C GLU A 250 8.05 -23.44 -0.37
N GLN A 251 7.67 -22.39 -1.12
CA GLN A 251 7.46 -22.57 -2.55
C GLN A 251 8.78 -23.11 -3.11
N PRO A 252 8.78 -24.24 -3.83
CA PRO A 252 10.01 -24.77 -4.38
C PRO A 252 10.63 -23.67 -5.24
N GLN A 253 11.88 -23.32 -4.95
CA GLN A 253 12.72 -22.55 -5.86
C GLN A 253 12.90 -23.39 -7.13
N GLY A 254 11.93 -23.29 -8.01
CA GLY A 254 11.78 -24.11 -9.19
C GLY A 254 12.31 -23.36 -10.40
N ALA A 255 13.59 -23.63 -10.69
CA ALA A 255 14.12 -23.93 -12.02
C ALA A 255 13.60 -23.10 -13.21
N GLY A 256 14.54 -22.40 -13.86
CA GLY A 256 14.30 -21.78 -15.16
C GLY A 256 13.59 -22.73 -16.11
N ARG A 257 12.35 -22.39 -16.46
CA ARG A 257 11.64 -23.02 -17.56
C ARG A 257 12.21 -22.42 -18.83
N THR A 258 13.17 -23.11 -19.44
CA THR A 258 13.51 -22.90 -20.83
C THR A 258 12.27 -23.16 -21.68
N SER A 259 11.96 -22.18 -22.53
CA SER A 259 10.97 -22.26 -23.59
C SER A 259 11.34 -23.36 -24.58
N GLN A 260 10.75 -24.55 -24.43
CA GLN A 260 10.51 -25.54 -25.49
C GLN A 260 9.92 -26.80 -24.85
N GLU A 261 8.61 -26.99 -24.95
CA GLU A 261 7.92 -28.29 -25.01
C GLU A 261 6.41 -28.06 -25.09
N TRP A 262 6.01 -27.45 -26.20
CA TRP A 262 4.66 -27.60 -26.76
C TRP A 262 4.86 -28.16 -28.16
N LEU A 263 5.14 -29.46 -28.28
CA LEU A 263 5.00 -30.23 -29.52
C LEU A 263 5.35 -31.70 -29.21
N GLN A 264 4.49 -32.61 -29.68
CA GLN A 264 4.57 -34.07 -29.62
C GLN A 264 4.07 -34.65 -28.28
N GLY A 265 3.08 -35.53 -28.19
CA GLY A 265 2.24 -36.25 -29.16
C GLY A 265 1.45 -37.30 -28.36
N THR A 266 0.19 -37.55 -28.74
CA THR A 266 -0.54 -38.80 -28.44
C THR A 266 0.27 -40.03 -28.95
N PRO A 267 0.04 -41.29 -28.51
CA PRO A 267 -1.24 -41.87 -28.06
C PRO A 267 -1.19 -42.94 -26.93
N GLN A 268 -2.35 -43.17 -26.29
CA GLN A 268 -3.03 -44.47 -26.21
C GLN A 268 -4.53 -44.22 -25.96
#